data_AF-A0A7R8GZS5-F1
#
_entry.id   AF-A0A7R8GZS5-F1
#
_cell.length_a   1.000
_cell.length_b   1.000
_cell.length_c   1.000
_cell.angle_alpha   90.00
_cell.angle_beta   90.00
_cell.angle_gamma   90.00
#
_symmetry.space_group_name_H-M   'P 1'
#
loop_
_entity.id
_entity.type
_entity.pdbx_description
1 polymer ?
#
loop_
_entity_poly.entity_id
_entity_poly.type
_entity_poly.pdbx_seq_one_letter_code
_entity_poly.pdbx_strand_id
1 'polypeptide(L)'
;MSKVKKSVRIRADIRREDEGEYVCPRSTIFGLENVEVKALISLGLQLTDRNKDVEGYEVLSSAFKLMRILGEHMGYYPNGDPACTEGPGGRSVLIYTMVKDL
;
A
#
# COMPACT_ATOMS: atom_id res chain seq x y z
N MET A 1 -18.00 -16.69 -16.42
CA MET A 1 -17.80 -15.23 -16.49
C MET A 1 -16.79 -14.84 -15.43
N SER A 2 -15.63 -14.28 -15.80
CA SER A 2 -14.67 -13.77 -14.81
C SER A 2 -15.27 -12.50 -14.18
N LYS A 3 -15.36 -12.44 -12.85
CA LYS A 3 -15.77 -11.22 -12.15
C LYS A 3 -14.75 -10.12 -12.45
N VAL A 4 -15.21 -8.92 -12.79
CA VAL A 4 -14.34 -7.75 -12.91
C VAL A 4 -13.84 -7.40 -11.52
N LYS A 5 -12.53 -7.28 -11.34
CA LYS A 5 -11.90 -6.92 -10.06
C LYS A 5 -11.14 -5.63 -10.21
N LYS A 6 -11.25 -4.74 -9.23
CA LYS A 6 -10.35 -3.61 -9.09
C LYS A 6 -9.14 -4.02 -8.27
N SER A 7 -7.96 -3.52 -8.61
CA SER A 7 -6.72 -3.78 -7.88
C SER A 7 -6.05 -2.48 -7.44
N VAL A 8 -5.44 -2.52 -6.26
CA VAL A 8 -4.52 -1.49 -5.75
C VAL A 8 -3.24 -2.17 -5.29
N ARG A 9 -2.11 -1.47 -5.37
CA ARG A 9 -0.82 -2.00 -4.95
C ARG A 9 -0.24 -1.14 -3.83
N ILE A 10 0.30 -1.78 -2.80
CA ILE A 10 0.95 -1.12 -1.69
C ILE A 10 2.43 -1.49 -1.74
N ARG A 11 3.29 -0.51 -2.00
CA ARG A 11 4.74 -0.66 -1.90
C ARG A 11 5.16 -0.26 -0.48
N ALA A 12 5.82 -1.17 0.21
CA ALA A 12 6.46 -0.92 1.50
C ALA A 12 7.97 -1.08 1.37
N ASP A 13 8.70 -0.03 1.71
CA ASP A 13 10.14 -0.14 1.93
C ASP A 13 10.36 -0.62 3.36
N ILE A 14 10.95 -1.80 3.51
CA ILE A 14 11.26 -2.42 4.80
C ILE A 14 12.76 -2.42 4.98
N ARG A 15 13.19 -1.92 6.14
CA ARG A 15 14.58 -1.99 6.58
C ARG A 15 14.67 -2.87 7.82
N ARG A 16 15.63 -3.79 7.80
CA ARG A 16 16.05 -4.51 9.01
C ARG A 16 17.08 -3.65 9.73
N GLU A 17 16.80 -3.30 10.98
CA GLU A 17 17.73 -2.58 11.85
C GLU A 17 18.50 -3.59 12.74
N ASP A 18 19.55 -3.11 13.43
CA ASP A 18 20.63 -3.92 14.03
C ASP A 18 20.16 -4.94 15.10
N GLU A 19 18.97 -4.78 15.66
CA GLU A 19 18.37 -5.70 16.65
C GLU A 19 17.31 -6.66 16.05
N GLY A 20 17.23 -6.75 14.72
CA GLY A 20 16.25 -7.62 14.04
C GLY A 20 14.85 -7.02 13.94
N GLU A 21 14.69 -5.74 14.26
CA GLU A 21 13.45 -4.99 14.04
C GLU A 21 13.28 -4.69 12.53
N TYR A 22 12.04 -4.84 12.05
CA TYR A 22 11.66 -4.45 10.70
C TYR A 22 10.88 -3.14 10.75
N VAL A 23 11.49 -2.07 10.25
CA VAL A 23 10.86 -0.75 10.22
C VAL A 23 10.27 -0.50 8.84
N CYS A 24 8.99 -0.13 8.81
CA CYS A 24 8.27 0.32 7.61
C CYS A 24 7.75 1.75 7.85
N PRO A 25 8.60 2.78 7.65
CA PRO A 25 8.27 4.14 8.06
C PRO A 25 7.29 4.83 7.08
N ARG A 26 7.22 4.35 5.84
CA ARG A 26 6.37 4.91 4.78
C ARG A 26 6.01 3.83 3.78
N SER A 27 4.79 3.93 3.26
CA SER A 27 4.32 3.11 2.15
C SER A 27 3.78 4.00 1.03
N THR A 28 3.72 3.47 -0.18
CA THR A 28 3.09 4.13 -1.33
C THR A 28 1.94 3.26 -1.84
N ILE A 29 0.75 3.84 -2.05
CA ILE A 29 -0.40 3.14 -2.62
C ILE A 29 -0.63 3.62 -4.05
N PHE A 30 -0.74 2.65 -4.97
CA PHE A 30 -0.98 2.84 -6.40
C PHE A 30 -2.39 2.37 -6.77
N GLY A 31 -2.99 3.02 -7.76
CA GLY A 31 -4.30 2.63 -8.34
C GLY A 31 -5.53 3.07 -7.53
N LEU A 32 -5.37 4.01 -6.59
CA LEU A 32 -6.50 4.61 -5.86
C LEU A 32 -7.30 5.55 -6.77
N GLU A 33 -8.62 5.51 -6.64
CA GLU A 33 -9.51 6.50 -7.21
C GLU A 33 -9.82 7.63 -6.22
N ASN A 34 -10.30 8.77 -6.74
CA ASN A 34 -10.63 9.96 -5.93
C ASN A 34 -11.55 9.67 -4.73
N VAL A 35 -12.50 8.73 -4.87
CA VAL A 35 -13.40 8.35 -3.77
C VAL A 35 -12.65 7.63 -2.64
N GLU A 36 -11.68 6.78 -2.97
CA GLU A 36 -10.87 6.05 -1.99
C GLU A 36 -9.86 6.98 -1.33
N VAL A 37 -9.25 7.89 -2.09
CA VAL A 37 -8.35 8.93 -1.55
C VAL A 37 -9.08 9.75 -0.49
N LYS A 38 -10.30 10.23 -0.79
CA LYS A 38 -11.12 10.98 0.17
C LYS A 38 -11.48 10.16 1.41
N ALA A 39 -11.83 8.88 1.22
CA ALA A 39 -12.14 8.00 2.33
C ALA A 39 -10.92 7.75 3.24
N LEU A 40 -9.73 7.51 2.68
CA LEU A 40 -8.51 7.36 3.47
C LEU A 40 -8.17 8.62 4.27
N ILE A 41 -8.35 9.81 3.67
CA ILE A 41 -8.19 11.10 4.37
C ILE A 41 -9.19 11.22 5.53
N SER A 42 -10.47 10.86 5.32
CA SER A 42 -11.47 10.89 6.40
C SER A 42 -11.19 9.91 7.54
N LEU A 43 -10.42 8.85 7.27
CA LEU A 43 -9.94 7.89 8.27
C LEU A 43 -8.64 8.36 8.96
N GLY A 44 -8.21 9.60 8.72
CA GLY A 44 -7.08 10.24 9.37
C GLY A 44 -5.71 9.92 8.75
N LEU A 45 -5.66 9.32 7.56
CA LEU A 45 -4.39 9.10 6.86
C LEU A 45 -3.93 10.37 6.15
N GLN A 46 -2.64 10.67 6.28
CA GLN A 46 -1.98 11.74 5.54
C GLN A 46 -1.44 11.19 4.22
N LEU A 47 -2.11 11.52 3.12
CA LEU A 47 -1.70 11.16 1.77
C LEU A 47 -0.93 12.33 1.15
N THR A 48 0.27 12.06 0.62
CA THR A 48 1.05 13.04 -0.13
C THR A 48 1.31 12.53 -1.54
N ASP A 49 0.88 13.29 -2.54
CA ASP A 49 1.28 13.11 -3.93
C ASP A 49 2.49 14.00 -4.20
N ARG A 50 3.69 13.45 -3.98
CA ARG A 50 4.96 14.19 -4.14
C ARG A 50 5.41 14.26 -5.59
N ASN A 51 4.91 13.39 -6.45
CA ASN A 51 5.31 13.31 -7.84
C ASN A 51 4.08 13.00 -8.69
N LYS A 52 3.46 14.03 -9.22
CA LYS A 52 2.26 13.93 -10.07
C LYS A 52 2.48 13.10 -11.34
N ASP A 53 3.74 12.92 -11.75
CA ASP A 53 4.11 12.11 -12.91
C ASP A 53 4.21 10.62 -12.58
N VAL A 54 4.12 10.24 -11.29
CA VAL A 54 4.15 8.86 -10.81
C VAL A 54 2.83 8.57 -10.08
N GLU A 55 2.04 7.62 -10.57
CA GLU A 55 0.74 7.26 -10.00
C GLU A 55 0.83 6.64 -8.59
N GLY A 56 1.08 7.42 -7.54
CA GLY A 56 1.17 6.85 -6.18
C GLY A 56 1.05 7.88 -5.06
N TYR A 57 0.25 7.54 -4.06
CA TYR A 57 0.12 8.33 -2.83
C TYR A 57 1.08 7.81 -1.77
N GLU A 58 2.02 8.64 -1.34
CA GLU A 58 2.84 8.37 -0.16
C GLU A 58 2.01 8.52 1.11
N VAL A 59 2.09 7.52 2.01
CA VAL A 59 1.37 7.51 3.27
C VAL A 59 2.34 7.20 4.41
N LEU A 60 2.29 8.03 5.46
CA LEU A 60 3.03 7.82 6.71
C LEU A 60 2.37 6.71 7.55
N SER A 61 2.38 5.50 7.02
CA SER A 61 1.79 4.31 7.62
C SER A 61 2.51 3.06 7.11
N SER A 62 2.53 2.01 7.94
CA SER A 62 2.97 0.69 7.50
C SER A 62 1.98 0.08 6.51
N ALA A 63 2.46 -0.79 5.62
CA ALA A 63 1.60 -1.51 4.68
C ALA A 63 0.53 -2.35 5.40
N PHE A 64 0.85 -2.95 6.56
CA PHE A 64 -0.10 -3.74 7.33
C PHE A 64 -1.31 -2.93 7.81
N LYS A 65 -1.07 -1.71 8.31
CA LYS A 65 -2.16 -0.81 8.71
C LYS A 65 -3.00 -0.39 7.50
N LEU A 66 -2.36 -0.15 6.35
CA LEU A 66 -3.07 0.19 5.11
C LEU A 66 -3.91 -0.97 4.58
N MET A 67 -3.37 -2.19 4.56
CA MET A 67 -4.10 -3.40 4.16
C MET A 67 -5.34 -3.61 5.03
N ARG A 68 -5.20 -3.44 6.36
CA ARG A 68 -6.31 -3.54 7.30
C ARG A 68 -7.40 -2.50 7.01
N ILE A 69 -7.01 -1.24 6.83
CA ILE A 69 -7.97 -0.15 6.52
C ILE A 69 -8.70 -0.41 5.20
N LEU A 70 -7.97 -0.81 4.15
CA LEU A 70 -8.56 -1.13 2.85
C LEU A 70 -9.53 -2.32 2.93
N GLY A 71 -9.21 -3.32 3.76
CA GLY A 71 -10.11 -4.45 3.99
C GLY A 71 -11.36 -4.08 4.78
N GLU A 72 -11.19 -3.46 5.96
CA GLU A 72 -12.28 -3.14 6.88
C GLU A 72 -13.27 -2.11 6.31
N HIS A 73 -12.78 -1.13 5.54
CA HIS A 73 -13.60 0.01 5.10
C HIS A 73 -13.92 0.02 3.61
N MET A 74 -13.20 -0.74 2.77
CA MET A 74 -13.32 -0.64 1.32
C MET A 74 -13.45 -1.99 0.60
N GLY A 75 -13.56 -3.09 1.35
CA GLY A 75 -13.83 -4.42 0.81
C GLY A 75 -12.66 -5.04 0.04
N TYR A 76 -11.45 -4.52 0.20
CA TYR A 76 -10.26 -5.10 -0.43
C TYR A 76 -9.75 -6.33 0.33
N TYR A 77 -9.20 -7.29 -0.39
CA TYR A 77 -8.54 -8.46 0.18
C TYR A 77 -7.19 -8.73 -0.51
N PRO A 78 -6.22 -9.36 0.17
CA PRO A 78 -4.93 -9.71 -0.44
C PRO A 78 -5.09 -10.64 -1.64
N ASN A 79 -4.36 -10.37 -2.72
CA ASN A 79 -4.30 -11.20 -3.91
C ASN A 79 -2.97 -11.94 -3.98
N GLY A 80 -2.88 -13.05 -3.24
CA GLY A 80 -1.68 -13.87 -3.14
C GLY A 80 -0.60 -13.28 -2.24
N ASP A 81 0.59 -13.86 -2.34
CA ASP A 81 1.75 -13.48 -1.55
C ASP A 81 2.37 -12.15 -2.04
N PRO A 82 2.99 -11.37 -1.15
CA PRO A 82 3.69 -10.16 -1.55
C PRO A 82 4.87 -10.48 -2.48
N ALA A 83 5.05 -9.67 -3.52
CA ALA A 83 6.28 -9.70 -4.29
C ALA A 83 7.39 -9.02 -3.47
N CYS A 84 8.56 -9.63 -3.42
CA CYS A 84 9.75 -9.10 -2.76
C CYS A 84 10.82 -8.76 -3.80
N THR A 85 11.37 -7.56 -3.73
CA THR A 85 12.54 -7.16 -4.53
C THR A 85 13.56 -6.46 -3.66
N GLU A 86 14.83 -6.54 -4.06
CA GLU A 86 15.89 -5.77 -3.43
C GLU A 86 15.73 -4.28 -3.76
N GLY A 87 15.88 -3.44 -2.75
CA GLY A 87 15.90 -1.99 -2.84
C GLY A 87 17.31 -1.45 -2.56
N PRO A 88 17.61 -0.21 -2.99
CA PRO A 88 18.90 0.42 -2.73
C PRO A 88 19.25 0.45 -1.23
N GLY A 89 20.53 0.21 -0.90
CA GLY A 89 21.03 0.29 0.47
C GLY A 89 20.61 -0.86 1.38
N GLY A 90 20.45 -2.07 0.84
CA GLY A 90 20.11 -3.29 1.61
C GLY A 90 18.67 -3.33 2.11
N ARG A 91 17.79 -2.52 1.52
CA ARG A 91 16.36 -2.51 1.84
C ARG A 91 15.65 -3.64 1.10
N SER A 92 14.61 -4.20 1.70
CA SER A 92 13.68 -5.06 0.99
C SER A 92 12.44 -4.24 0.65
N VAL A 93 12.01 -4.30 -0.61
CA VAL A 93 10.76 -3.68 -1.05
C VAL A 93 9.73 -4.79 -1.18
N LEU A 94 8.66 -4.69 -0.39
CA LEU A 94 7.51 -5.57 -0.52
C LEU A 94 6.40 -4.86 -1.28
N ILE A 95 5.76 -5.57 -2.21
CA ILE A 95 4.61 -5.10 -2.96
C ILE A 95 3.44 -6.03 -2.66
N TYR A 96 2.44 -5.49 -1.95
CA TYR A 96 1.19 -6.17 -1.68
C TYR A 96 0.16 -5.77 -2.74
N THR A 97 -0.46 -6.75 -3.39
CA THR A 97 -1.59 -6.50 -4.29
C THR A 97 -2.88 -6.76 -3.54
N MET A 98 -3.75 -5.78 -3.45
CA MET A 98 -5.08 -5.89 -2.86
C MET A 98 -6.12 -5.79 -3.98
N VAL A 99 -7.15 -6.63 -3.94
CA VAL A 99 -8.24 -6.63 -4.93
C VAL A 99 -9.60 -6.52 -4.27
N LYS A 100 -10.57 -5.95 -4.97
CA LYS A 100 -11.99 -6.00 -4.58
C LYS A 100 -12.85 -6.35 -5.80
N ASP A 101 -13.93 -7.07 -5.55
CA ASP A 101 -14.92 -7.37 -6.59
C ASP A 101 -15.69 -6.07 -6.94
N LEU A 102 -16.01 -5.87 -8.22
CA LEU A 102 -16.85 -4.77 -8.71
C LEU A 102 -18.27 -5.24 -9.00
#